data_AF-A0A3M1R3T6-F1
#
_entry.id   AF-A0A3M1R3T6-F1
#
_cell.length_a   1.000
_cell.length_b   1.000
_cell.length_c   1.000
_cell.angle_alpha   90.00
_cell.angle_beta   90.00
_cell.angle_gamma   90.00
#
_symmetry.space_group_name_H-M   'P 1'
#
loop_
_entity.id
_entity.type
_entity.pdbx_description
1 polymer ?
#
loop_
_entity_poly.entity_id
_entity_poly.type
_entity_poly.pdbx_seq_one_letter_code
_entity_poly.pdbx_strand_id
1 'polypeptide(L)'
;MEGIGRELISRIILLTPRIVVGLLIGVLFWVASVLLHALCLRIGQKRELHHDVLILLGQVVKGGLITVGIITALGTMGINVSALVASLGLTGFALGFAFRDALSNLLAGVLILI
;
A
#
# COMPACT_ATOMS: atom_id res chain seq x y z
N MET A 1 18.85 42.78 -6.03
CA MET A 1 19.15 41.33 -6.17
C MET A 1 19.25 40.60 -4.81
N GLU A 2 19.03 41.25 -3.66
CA GLU A 2 19.14 40.63 -2.33
C GLU A 2 17.84 40.01 -1.77
N GLY A 3 16.68 40.26 -2.42
CA GLY A 3 15.37 39.75 -1.97
C GLY A 3 15.11 38.27 -2.32
N ILE A 4 15.65 37.80 -3.45
CA ILE A 4 15.38 36.46 -3.99
C ILE A 4 16.02 35.36 -3.10
N GLY A 5 17.22 35.63 -2.57
CA GLY A 5 17.94 34.67 -1.71
C GLY A 5 17.23 34.38 -0.40
N ARG A 6 16.61 35.40 0.23
CA ARG A 6 15.84 35.19 1.48
C ARG A 6 14.51 34.49 1.24
N GLU A 7 13.87 34.71 0.09
CA GLU A 7 12.61 34.04 -0.26
C GLU A 7 12.82 32.54 -0.52
N LEU A 8 13.95 32.15 -1.11
CA LEU A 8 14.32 30.74 -1.32
C LEU A 8 14.65 30.03 0.00
N ILE A 9 15.35 30.70 0.91
CA ILE A 9 15.71 30.12 2.22
C ILE A 9 14.45 29.87 3.07
N SER A 10 13.49 30.80 3.10
CA SER A 10 12.22 30.58 3.79
C SER A 10 11.40 29.44 3.20
N ARG A 11 11.38 29.26 1.87
CA ARG A 11 10.68 28.14 1.22
C ARG A 11 11.33 26.79 1.49
N ILE A 12 12.66 26.72 1.58
CA ILE A 12 13.39 25.49 1.91
C ILE A 12 13.14 25.08 3.38
N ILE A 13 13.13 26.04 4.30
CA ILE A 13 12.80 25.80 5.71
C ILE A 13 11.35 25.34 5.89
N LEU A 14 10.41 25.82 5.05
CA LEU A 14 9.01 25.39 5.03
C LEU A 14 8.74 24.04 4.33
N LEU A 15 9.57 23.63 3.36
CA LEU A 15 9.45 22.32 2.69
C LEU A 15 10.06 21.17 3.51
N THR A 16 11.10 21.48 4.29
CA THR A 16 11.79 20.52 5.17
C THR A 16 10.83 19.69 6.05
N PRO A 17 9.84 20.26 6.76
CA PRO A 17 8.94 19.47 7.59
C PRO A 17 8.07 18.50 6.78
N ARG A 18 7.62 18.87 5.58
CA ARG A 18 6.73 18.01 4.77
C ARG A 18 7.45 16.78 4.23
N ILE A 19 8.71 16.95 3.81
CA ILE A 19 9.55 15.83 3.36
C ILE A 19 9.86 14.90 4.54
N VAL A 20 10.17 15.44 5.72
CA VAL A 20 10.42 14.65 6.93
C VAL A 20 9.18 13.85 7.33
N VAL A 21 8.00 14.47 7.35
CA VAL A 21 6.74 13.77 7.67
C VAL A 21 6.41 12.70 6.62
N GLY A 22 6.57 13.01 5.33
CA GLY A 22 6.36 12.04 4.25
C GLY A 22 7.31 10.85 4.35
N LEU A 23 8.58 11.08 4.68
CA LEU A 23 9.56 10.02 4.91
C LEU A 23 9.19 9.17 6.13
N LEU A 24 8.74 9.81 7.22
CA LEU A 24 8.31 9.11 8.44
C LEU A 24 7.10 8.21 8.17
N ILE A 25 6.13 8.69 7.38
CA ILE A 25 4.99 7.87 6.91
C ILE A 25 5.47 6.71 6.04
N GLY A 26 6.40 6.95 5.11
CA GLY A 26 6.98 5.89 4.28
C GLY A 26 7.64 4.79 5.12
N VAL A 27 8.42 5.18 6.14
CA VAL A 27 9.04 4.25 7.09
C VAL A 27 7.98 3.50 7.90
N LEU A 28 6.93 4.18 8.37
CA LEU A 28 5.83 3.55 9.10
C LEU A 28 5.17 2.44 8.28
N PHE A 29 4.84 2.72 7.00
CA PHE A 29 4.25 1.74 6.09
C PHE A 29 5.22 0.60 5.77
N TRP A 30 6.51 0.90 5.61
CA TRP A 30 7.53 -0.14 5.41
C TRP A 30 7.57 -1.11 6.59
N VAL A 31 7.65 -0.59 7.82
CA VAL A 31 7.65 -1.39 9.05
C VAL A 31 6.35 -2.19 9.16
N ALA A 32 5.20 -1.57 8.89
CA ALA A 32 3.91 -2.27 8.88
C ALA A 32 3.87 -3.41 7.86
N SER A 33 4.43 -3.21 6.66
CA SER A 33 4.47 -4.24 5.61
C SER A 33 5.29 -5.46 6.02
N VAL A 34 6.44 -5.25 6.68
CA VAL A 34 7.29 -6.32 7.19
C VAL A 34 6.61 -7.03 8.35
N LEU A 35 5.99 -6.28 9.26
CA LEU A 35 5.29 -6.83 10.41
C LEU A 35 4.10 -7.71 10.00
N LEU A 36 3.25 -7.22 9.09
CA LEU A 36 2.11 -7.99 8.60
C LEU A 36 2.54 -9.23 7.82
N HIS A 37 3.60 -9.13 7.01
CA HIS A 37 4.18 -10.28 6.32
C HIS A 37 4.66 -11.35 7.31
N ALA A 38 5.39 -10.94 8.36
CA ALA A 38 5.84 -11.85 9.41
C ALA A 38 4.66 -12.47 10.19
N LEU A 39 3.59 -11.70 10.40
CA LEU A 39 2.38 -12.19 11.06
C LEU A 39 1.65 -13.24 10.20
N CYS A 40 1.55 -13.02 8.88
CA CYS A 40 1.00 -14.02 7.95
C CYS A 40 1.76 -15.35 8.03
N LEU A 41 3.09 -15.31 8.02
CA LEU A 41 3.92 -16.52 8.15
C LEU A 41 3.73 -17.20 9.51
N ARG A 42 3.68 -16.43 10.61
CA ARG A 42 3.46 -16.97 11.96
C ARG A 42 2.10 -17.62 12.15
N ILE A 43 1.03 -17.01 11.62
CA ILE A 43 -0.33 -17.58 11.70
C ILE A 43 -0.41 -18.83 10.84
N GLY A 44 0.24 -18.81 9.68
CA GLY A 44 0.28 -19.91 8.75
C GLY A 44 0.86 -21.21 9.32
N GLN A 45 1.94 -21.11 10.08
CA GLN A 45 2.55 -22.26 10.76
C GLN A 45 1.62 -22.92 11.80
N LYS A 46 0.63 -22.19 12.33
CA LYS A 46 -0.28 -22.72 13.36
C LYS A 46 -1.53 -23.41 12.80
N ARG A 47 -1.84 -23.27 11.51
CA ARG A 47 -3.13 -23.73 10.93
C ARG A 47 -3.02 -24.82 9.87
N GLU A 48 -1.85 -25.46 9.70
CA GLU A 48 -1.62 -26.49 8.67
C GLU A 48 -2.03 -26.05 7.25
N LEU A 49 -2.04 -24.73 7.00
CA LEU A 49 -2.33 -24.19 5.68
C LEU A 49 -1.11 -24.44 4.78
N HIS A 50 -1.35 -24.73 3.50
CA HIS A 50 -0.26 -24.90 2.53
C HIS A 50 0.68 -23.69 2.57
N HIS A 51 1.95 -23.96 2.82
CA HIS A 51 2.98 -22.95 3.03
C HIS A 51 3.08 -21.99 1.84
N ASP A 52 2.90 -22.50 0.63
CA ASP A 52 2.92 -21.73 -0.61
C ASP A 52 1.82 -20.67 -0.67
N VAL A 53 0.59 -21.01 -0.26
CA VAL A 53 -0.55 -20.07 -0.26
C VAL A 53 -0.31 -18.92 0.71
N LEU A 54 0.27 -19.22 1.88
CA LEU A 54 0.62 -18.21 2.88
C LEU A 54 1.72 -17.27 2.41
N ILE A 55 2.74 -17.80 1.73
CA ILE A 55 3.81 -16.99 1.15
C ILE A 55 3.22 -16.05 0.09
N LEU A 56 2.38 -16.55 -0.81
CA LEU A 56 1.72 -15.76 -1.84
C LEU A 56 0.84 -14.66 -1.23
N LEU A 57 0.00 -14.98 -0.25
CA LEU A 57 -0.82 -13.99 0.46
C LEU A 57 0.05 -12.94 1.16
N GLY A 58 1.11 -13.37 1.84
CA GLY A 58 2.07 -12.48 2.48
C GLY A 58 2.77 -11.54 1.49
N GLN A 59 3.05 -12.00 0.27
CA GLN A 59 3.62 -11.17 -0.79
C GLN A 59 2.63 -10.15 -1.33
N VAL A 60 1.38 -10.55 -1.57
CA VAL A 60 0.30 -9.65 -2.02
C VAL A 60 0.05 -8.55 -0.99
N VAL A 61 -0.05 -8.90 0.30
CA VAL A 61 -0.23 -7.94 1.40
C VAL A 61 0.95 -6.98 1.47
N LYS A 62 2.19 -7.51 1.44
CA LYS A 62 3.40 -6.67 1.48
C LYS A 62 3.46 -5.70 0.30
N GLY A 63 3.24 -6.19 -0.92
CA GLY A 63 3.22 -5.36 -2.13
C GLY A 63 2.14 -4.28 -2.09
N GLY A 64 0.93 -4.65 -1.65
CA GLY A 64 -0.17 -3.70 -1.46
C GLY A 64 0.16 -2.59 -0.45
N LEU A 65 0.67 -2.96 0.72
CA LEU A 65 1.05 -1.97 1.75
C LEU A 65 2.16 -1.03 1.28
N ILE A 66 3.19 -1.54 0.61
CA ILE A 66 4.28 -0.71 0.09
C ILE A 66 3.74 0.28 -0.94
N THR A 67 2.87 -0.18 -1.85
CA THR A 67 2.27 0.66 -2.89
C THR A 67 1.45 1.81 -2.28
N VAL A 68 0.59 1.49 -1.29
CA VAL A 68 -0.19 2.50 -0.57
C VAL A 68 0.74 3.44 0.19
N GLY A 69 1.75 2.92 0.89
CA GLY A 69 2.70 3.70 1.66
C GLY A 69 3.48 4.72 0.83
N ILE A 70 3.92 4.33 -0.37
CA ILE A 70 4.60 5.23 -1.32
C ILE A 70 3.65 6.36 -1.72
N ILE A 71 2.40 6.04 -2.08
CA ILE A 71 1.42 7.04 -2.50
C ILE A 71 1.10 8.01 -1.37
N THR A 72 0.88 7.51 -0.16
CA THR A 72 0.62 8.37 1.00
C THR A 72 1.83 9.24 1.33
N ALA A 73 3.05 8.70 1.25
CA ALA A 73 4.28 9.46 1.47
C ALA A 73 4.42 10.60 0.44
N LEU A 74 4.26 10.30 -0.86
CA LEU A 74 4.33 11.29 -1.93
C LEU A 74 3.25 12.37 -1.79
N GLY A 75 2.01 11.97 -1.47
CA GLY A 75 0.91 12.89 -1.23
C GLY A 75 1.20 13.84 -0.06
N THR A 76 1.81 13.33 1.02
CA THR A 76 2.18 14.14 2.19
C THR A 76 3.32 15.12 1.89
N MET A 77 4.23 14.76 0.98
CA MET A 77 5.27 15.67 0.49
C MET A 77 4.71 16.81 -0.40
N GLY A 78 3.42 16.78 -0.72
CA GLY A 78 2.74 17.77 -1.56
C GLY A 78 2.74 17.43 -3.05
N ILE A 79 3.11 16.19 -3.41
CA ILE A 79 3.02 15.70 -4.79
C ILE A 79 1.58 15.32 -5.08
N ASN A 80 1.06 15.70 -6.26
CA ASN A 80 -0.26 15.29 -6.68
C ASN A 80 -0.25 13.79 -7.04
N VAL A 81 -0.93 12.98 -6.23
CA VAL A 81 -1.03 11.53 -6.40
C VAL A 81 -2.35 11.07 -7.03
N SER A 82 -3.21 11.99 -7.46
CA SER A 82 -4.54 11.65 -7.98
C SER A 82 -4.48 10.71 -9.18
N ALA A 83 -3.54 10.95 -10.10
CA ALA A 83 -3.33 10.07 -11.25
C ALA A 83 -2.84 8.67 -10.85
N LEU A 84 -1.97 8.58 -9.83
CA LEU A 84 -1.47 7.30 -9.31
C LEU A 84 -2.61 6.49 -8.69
N VAL A 85 -3.40 7.13 -7.82
CA VAL A 85 -4.57 6.52 -7.18
C VAL A 85 -5.60 6.09 -8.22
N ALA A 86 -5.88 6.91 -9.23
CA ALA A 86 -6.80 6.57 -10.31
C ALA A 86 -6.31 5.33 -11.10
N SER A 87 -5.02 5.28 -11.44
CA SER A 87 -4.42 4.15 -12.16
C SER A 87 -4.48 2.85 -11.35
N LEU A 88 -4.20 2.90 -10.06
CA LEU A 88 -4.33 1.74 -9.17
C LEU A 88 -5.78 1.31 -8.99
N GLY A 89 -6.71 2.26 -8.98
CA GLY A 89 -8.15 1.97 -9.00
C GLY A 89 -8.54 1.17 -10.24
N LEU A 90 -8.05 1.56 -11.42
CA LEU A 90 -8.27 0.85 -12.68
C LEU A 90 -7.63 -0.55 -12.67
N THR A 91 -6.38 -0.67 -12.20
CA THR A 91 -5.70 -1.97 -12.08
C THR A 91 -6.37 -2.87 -11.06
N GLY A 92 -6.81 -2.32 -9.93
CA GLY A 92 -7.57 -3.04 -8.90
C GLY A 92 -8.92 -3.53 -9.42
N PHE A 93 -9.59 -2.73 -10.25
CA PHE A 93 -10.80 -3.14 -10.94
C PHE A 93 -10.56 -4.28 -11.94
N ALA A 94 -9.49 -4.21 -12.73
CA ALA A 94 -9.11 -5.30 -13.63
C ALA A 94 -8.78 -6.60 -12.88
N LEU A 95 -8.03 -6.51 -11.77
CA LEU A 95 -7.77 -7.63 -10.86
C LEU A 95 -9.07 -8.19 -10.26
N GLY A 96 -9.98 -7.33 -9.83
CA GLY A 96 -11.28 -7.73 -9.31
C GLY A 96 -12.14 -8.46 -10.34
N PHE A 97 -12.09 -8.03 -11.60
CA PHE A 97 -12.74 -8.75 -12.69
C PHE A 97 -12.10 -10.10 -12.96
N ALA A 98 -10.78 -10.22 -12.90
CA ALA A 98 -10.10 -11.50 -13.02
C ALA A 98 -10.51 -12.47 -11.88
N PHE A 99 -10.79 -11.96 -10.68
CA PHE A 99 -11.26 -12.78 -9.55
C PHE A 99 -12.77 -13.05 -9.55
N ARG A 100 -13.54 -12.46 -10.47
CA ARG A 100 -15.01 -12.59 -10.50
C ARG A 100 -15.45 -14.06 -10.56
N ASP A 101 -14.79 -14.88 -11.36
CA ASP A 101 -15.14 -16.29 -11.53
C ASP A 101 -14.91 -17.09 -10.25
N ALA A 102 -13.77 -16.86 -9.57
CA ALA A 102 -13.46 -17.50 -8.31
C ALA A 102 -14.49 -17.14 -7.23
N LEU A 103 -14.82 -15.85 -7.09
CA LEU A 103 -15.83 -15.40 -6.14
C LEU A 103 -17.22 -15.95 -6.48
N SER A 104 -17.60 -15.97 -7.76
CA SER A 104 -18.88 -16.52 -8.22
C SER A 104 -19.04 -17.99 -7.84
N ASN A 105 -17.98 -18.79 -8.03
CA ASN A 105 -18.00 -20.21 -7.67
C ASN A 105 -18.05 -20.43 -6.15
N LEU A 106 -17.31 -19.64 -5.37
CA LEU A 106 -17.36 -19.71 -3.90
C LEU A 106 -18.76 -19.37 -3.38
N LEU A 107 -19.38 -18.32 -3.91
CA LEU A 107 -20.74 -17.92 -3.51
C LEU A 107 -21.78 -18.98 -3.89
N ALA A 108 -21.69 -19.56 -5.08
CA ALA A 108 -22.57 -20.67 -5.49
C ALA A 108 -22.45 -21.86 -4.53
N GLY A 109 -21.23 -22.22 -4.12
CA GLY A 109 -21.01 -23.29 -3.14
C GLY A 109 -21.67 -23.01 -1.78
N VAL A 110 -21.57 -21.77 -1.27
CA VAL A 110 -22.22 -21.37 -0.02
C VAL A 110 -23.74 -21.37 -0.14
N LEU A 111 -24.28 -20.88 -1.28
CA LEU A 111 -25.73 -20.82 -1.53
C LEU A 111 -26.38 -22.20 -1.65
N ILE A 112 -25.65 -23.23 -2.11
CA ILE A 112 -26.15 -24.61 -2.17
C ILE A 112 -26.18 -25.27 -0.78
N LEU A 113 -25.29 -24.86 0.12
CA LEU A 113 -25.17 -25.44 1.46
C LEU A 113 -26.26 -24.92 2.42
N ILE A 114 -26.86 -23.78 2.10
CA ILE A 114 -27.96 -23.14 2.84
C ILE A 114 -29.29 -23.68 2.32
#